data_AF-A0A7X7B0F9-F1
#
_entry.id   AF-A0A7X7B0F9-F1
#
_cell.length_a   1.000
_cell.length_b   1.000
_cell.length_c   1.000
_cell.angle_alpha   90.00
_cell.angle_beta   90.00
_cell.angle_gamma   90.00
#
_symmetry.space_group_name_H-M   'P 1'
#
loop_
_entity.id
_entity.type
_entity.pdbx_description
1 polymer ?
#
loop_
_entity_poly.entity_id
_entity_poly.type
_entity_poly.pdbx_seq_one_letter_code
_entity_poly.pdbx_strand_id
1 'polypeptide(L)'
;MAPMEEDPVLISAIEHYAYCPRQCALIHLEQTFEENVFTLQGSRLHDRADEPLTTWEAGKRIERAMPIWSETLGLVGRADTVEFADDGSIRPVEYKRGTRAPKRHDDLQLCAQALCRGR
;
A
#
# COMPACT_ATOMS: atom_id res chain seq x y z
N MET A 1 -22.95 8.74 24.88
CA MET A 1 -22.00 9.27 23.89
C MET A 1 -21.67 8.09 22.98
N ALA A 2 -22.21 8.07 21.75
CA ALA A 2 -21.88 7.04 20.78
C ALA A 2 -20.38 7.13 20.45
N PRO A 3 -19.68 6.03 20.10
CA PRO A 3 -18.32 6.14 19.60
C PRO A 3 -18.36 7.03 18.36
N MET A 4 -17.50 8.06 18.31
CA MET A 4 -17.12 8.62 17.02
C MET A 4 -16.54 7.45 16.23
N GLU A 5 -17.18 7.07 15.13
CA GLU A 5 -16.52 6.27 14.09
C GLU A 5 -15.32 7.10 13.64
N GLU A 6 -14.13 6.79 14.14
CA GLU A 6 -12.90 7.43 13.68
C GLU A 6 -12.68 7.01 12.23
N ASP A 7 -12.50 8.00 11.35
CA ASP A 7 -12.22 7.74 9.94
C ASP A 7 -10.95 6.87 9.82
N PRO A 8 -10.97 5.82 8.98
CA PRO A 8 -9.82 4.94 8.86
C PRO A 8 -8.63 5.67 8.22
N VAL A 9 -7.43 5.36 8.71
CA VAL A 9 -6.17 5.89 8.18
C VAL A 9 -5.77 5.11 6.94
N LEU A 10 -5.49 5.84 5.85
CA LEU A 10 -4.92 5.26 4.64
C LEU A 10 -3.52 4.70 4.93
N ILE A 11 -3.26 3.46 4.51
CA ILE A 11 -1.96 2.80 4.67
C ILE A 11 -0.83 3.64 4.03
N SER A 12 -1.09 4.28 2.89
CA SER A 12 -0.12 5.18 2.23
C SER A 12 0.17 6.46 3.02
N ALA A 13 -0.74 6.90 3.89
CA ALA A 13 -0.50 8.05 4.77
C ALA A 13 0.61 7.76 5.79
N ILE A 14 0.84 6.49 6.17
CA ILE A 14 1.92 6.11 7.09
C ILE A 14 3.28 6.41 6.46
N GLU A 15 3.49 6.00 5.19
CA GLU A 15 4.71 6.32 4.45
C GLU A 15 4.88 7.83 4.28
N HIS A 16 3.83 8.51 3.79
CA HIS A 16 3.90 9.95 3.52
C HIS A 16 4.19 10.76 4.78
N TYR A 17 3.55 10.42 5.90
CA TYR A 17 3.77 11.09 7.18
C TYR A 17 5.19 10.84 7.69
N ALA A 18 5.66 9.60 7.61
CA ALA A 18 7.02 9.25 8.02
C ALA A 18 8.07 9.98 7.18
N TYR A 19 7.84 10.15 5.88
CA TYR A 19 8.73 10.89 5.00
C TYR A 19 8.70 12.40 5.31
N CYS A 20 7.51 13.00 5.36
CA CYS A 20 7.33 14.41 5.71
C CYS A 20 5.87 14.71 6.07
N PRO A 21 5.56 15.10 7.33
CA PRO A 21 4.20 15.45 7.74
C PRO A 21 3.55 16.56 6.89
N ARG A 22 4.35 17.54 6.46
CA ARG A 22 3.88 18.59 5.54
C ARG A 22 3.49 18.01 4.18
N GLN A 23 4.29 17.11 3.62
CA GLN A 23 3.94 16.48 2.34
C GLN A 23 2.70 15.59 2.48
N CYS A 24 2.59 14.85 3.60
CA CYS A 24 1.40 14.06 3.91
C CYS A 24 0.12 14.91 3.91
N ALA A 25 0.15 16.09 4.55
CA ALA A 25 -0.97 17.02 4.54
C ALA A 25 -1.30 17.53 3.13
N LEU A 26 -0.29 17.88 2.34
CA LEU A 26 -0.48 18.31 0.95
C LEU A 26 -1.13 17.21 0.08
N ILE A 27 -0.76 15.94 0.31
CA ILE A 27 -1.31 14.78 -0.42
C ILE A 27 -2.73 14.46 0.05
N HIS A 28 -2.95 14.30 1.35
CA HIS A 28 -4.15 13.68 1.91
C HIS A 28 -5.21 14.67 2.42
N LEU A 29 -4.85 15.93 2.71
CA LEU A 29 -5.79 16.96 3.16
C LEU A 29 -6.06 18.00 2.06
N GLU A 30 -5.01 18.43 1.36
CA GLU A 30 -5.11 19.48 0.34
C GLU A 30 -5.26 18.93 -1.09
N GLN A 31 -5.19 17.60 -1.28
CA GLN A 31 -5.27 16.89 -2.58
C GLN A 31 -4.36 17.49 -3.68
N THR A 32 -3.29 18.18 -3.31
CA THR A 32 -2.47 19.00 -4.22
C THR A 32 -1.42 18.18 -4.99
N PHE A 33 -1.32 16.87 -4.71
CA PHE A 33 -0.30 16.00 -5.31
C PHE A 33 -0.72 15.29 -6.60
N GLU A 34 -2.00 15.39 -7.01
CA GLU A 34 -2.48 14.76 -8.25
C GLU A 34 -1.79 15.29 -9.53
N GLU A 35 -1.10 16.44 -9.48
CA GLU A 35 -0.54 17.09 -10.68
C GLU A 35 0.98 16.98 -10.87
N ASN A 36 1.73 16.27 -10.02
CA ASN A 36 3.20 16.28 -10.15
C ASN A 36 3.73 15.20 -11.13
N VAL A 37 4.21 15.69 -12.28
CA VAL A 37 4.77 14.99 -13.46
C VAL A 37 5.87 13.95 -13.15
N PHE A 38 6.43 13.94 -11.93
CA PHE A 38 7.41 12.96 -11.48
C PHE A 38 6.82 11.57 -11.18
N THR A 39 5.50 11.45 -11.04
CA THR A 39 4.80 10.17 -10.87
C THR A 39 4.64 9.43 -12.20
N LEU A 40 4.90 10.03 -13.37
CA LEU A 40 4.62 9.39 -14.68
C LEU A 40 5.58 8.24 -15.07
N GLN A 41 6.76 8.14 -14.44
CA GLN A 41 7.65 6.98 -14.61
C GLN A 41 7.36 5.84 -13.63
N GLY A 42 6.81 6.16 -12.44
CA GLY A 42 6.30 5.16 -11.48
C GLY A 42 4.89 4.67 -11.83
N SER A 43 4.03 5.57 -12.33
CA SER A 43 2.63 5.30 -12.67
C SER A 43 2.53 4.28 -13.78
N ARG A 44 3.38 4.32 -14.81
CA ARG A 44 3.36 3.30 -15.89
C ARG A 44 3.60 1.87 -15.40
N LEU A 45 4.16 1.68 -14.21
CA LEU A 45 4.28 0.36 -13.56
C LEU A 45 3.06 0.05 -12.67
N HIS A 46 2.53 1.05 -11.96
CA HIS A 46 1.28 0.94 -11.19
C HIS A 46 0.05 0.75 -12.10
N ASP A 47 -0.02 1.37 -13.27
CA ASP A 47 -1.11 1.23 -14.25
C ASP A 47 -1.34 -0.23 -14.69
N ARG A 48 -0.31 -1.09 -14.61
CA ARG A 48 -0.42 -2.55 -14.85
C ARG A 48 -0.59 -3.39 -13.57
N ALA A 49 -0.29 -2.82 -12.41
CA ALA A 49 -0.50 -3.46 -11.10
C ALA A 49 -1.87 -3.11 -10.51
N ASP A 50 -2.53 -2.08 -11.04
CA ASP A 50 -3.82 -1.52 -10.59
C ASP A 50 -5.04 -2.27 -11.14
N GLU A 51 -4.87 -3.07 -12.21
CA GLU A 51 -5.89 -4.01 -12.64
C GLU A 51 -5.88 -5.22 -11.69
N PRO A 52 -7.02 -5.55 -11.03
CA PRO A 52 -7.13 -6.76 -10.24
C PRO A 52 -6.84 -7.98 -11.11
N LEU A 53 -5.66 -8.55 -10.93
CA LEU A 53 -5.21 -9.73 -11.66
C LEU A 53 -4.80 -10.78 -10.65
N THR A 54 -5.37 -11.98 -10.82
CA THR A 54 -4.91 -13.18 -10.14
C THR A 54 -4.07 -14.00 -11.11
N THR A 55 -2.78 -14.21 -10.80
CA THR A 55 -1.90 -15.12 -11.55
C THR A 55 -1.41 -16.26 -10.66
N TRP A 56 -0.92 -17.32 -11.31
CA TRP A 56 -0.21 -18.40 -10.65
C TRP A 56 1.20 -18.46 -11.23
N GLU A 57 2.20 -18.20 -10.40
CA GLU A 57 3.61 -18.16 -10.78
C GLU A 57 4.47 -18.86 -9.72
N ALA A 58 5.41 -19.70 -10.16
CA ALA A 58 6.38 -20.38 -9.29
C ALA A 58 5.76 -21.08 -8.04
N GLY A 59 4.57 -21.70 -8.17
CA GLY A 59 3.90 -22.38 -7.07
C GLY A 59 3.26 -21.44 -6.04
N LYS A 60 2.96 -20.20 -6.43
CA LYS A 60 2.25 -19.23 -5.61
C LYS A 60 1.12 -18.61 -6.40
N ARG A 61 0.02 -18.31 -5.70
CA ARG A 61 -1.05 -17.47 -6.23
C ARG A 61 -0.73 -16.02 -5.91
N ILE A 62 -0.75 -15.17 -6.92
CA ILE A 62 -0.39 -13.75 -6.83
C ILE A 62 -1.65 -12.94 -7.10
N GLU A 63 -2.01 -12.05 -6.19
CA GLU A 63 -3.08 -11.06 -6.39
C GLU A 63 -2.48 -9.67 -6.44
N ARG A 64 -2.89 -8.86 -7.42
CA ARG A 64 -2.47 -7.46 -7.56
C ARG A 64 -3.64 -6.53 -7.24
N ALA A 65 -3.32 -5.28 -6.88
CA ALA A 65 -4.30 -4.27 -6.50
C ALA A 65 -5.26 -4.70 -5.38
N MET A 66 -4.83 -5.59 -4.47
CA MET A 66 -5.73 -6.19 -3.47
C MET A 66 -6.13 -5.15 -2.41
N PRO A 67 -7.44 -4.88 -2.21
CA PRO A 67 -7.91 -4.09 -1.08
C PRO A 67 -7.60 -4.81 0.24
N ILE A 68 -7.13 -4.07 1.24
CA ILE A 68 -6.75 -4.60 2.54
C ILE A 68 -7.18 -3.65 3.65
N TRP A 69 -7.54 -4.20 4.81
CA TRP A 69 -7.90 -3.41 5.98
C TRP A 69 -7.62 -4.10 7.30
N SER A 70 -7.61 -3.30 8.36
CA SER A 70 -7.58 -3.74 9.76
C SER A 70 -8.53 -2.89 10.57
N GLU A 71 -9.65 -3.46 11.00
CA GLU A 71 -10.60 -2.80 11.89
C GLU A 71 -9.95 -2.44 13.23
N THR A 72 -9.16 -3.37 13.79
CA THR A 72 -8.47 -3.17 15.07
C THR A 72 -7.49 -2.01 15.06
N LEU A 73 -6.84 -1.76 13.91
CA LEU A 73 -5.85 -0.68 13.76
C LEU A 73 -6.43 0.56 13.06
N GLY A 74 -7.70 0.52 12.64
CA GLY A 74 -8.31 1.57 11.83
C GLY A 74 -7.55 1.83 10.52
N LEU A 75 -7.04 0.80 9.86
CA LEU A 75 -6.24 0.93 8.63
C LEU A 75 -7.02 0.45 7.40
N VAL A 76 -6.93 1.20 6.31
CA VAL A 76 -7.46 0.79 4.99
C VAL A 76 -6.46 1.14 3.88
N GLY A 77 -6.44 0.35 2.81
CA GLY A 77 -5.64 0.67 1.64
C GLY A 77 -5.59 -0.45 0.63
N ARG A 78 -4.52 -0.44 -0.18
CA ARG A 78 -4.30 -1.39 -1.26
C ARG A 78 -2.88 -1.95 -1.17
N ALA A 79 -2.73 -3.24 -1.40
CA ALA A 79 -1.45 -3.87 -1.63
C ALA A 79 -1.20 -4.01 -3.14
N ASP A 80 -0.03 -3.56 -3.60
CA ASP A 80 0.37 -3.69 -5.01
C ASP A 80 0.41 -5.15 -5.45
N THR A 81 0.94 -6.02 -4.59
CA THR A 81 0.95 -7.46 -4.82
C THR A 81 0.88 -8.21 -3.49
N VAL A 82 0.09 -9.29 -3.46
CA VAL A 82 0.01 -10.24 -2.34
C VAL A 82 0.32 -11.63 -2.88
N GLU A 83 1.34 -12.26 -2.31
CA GLU A 83 1.71 -13.64 -2.60
C GLU A 83 1.05 -14.57 -1.58
N PHE A 84 0.34 -15.57 -2.08
CA PHE A 84 -0.22 -16.69 -1.33
C PHE A 84 0.56 -17.95 -1.68
N ALA A 85 1.35 -18.44 -0.73
CA ALA A 85 2.13 -19.66 -0.90
C ALA A 85 1.32 -20.90 -0.50
N ASP A 86 1.68 -22.06 -1.06
CA ASP A 86 1.04 -23.35 -0.78
C ASP A 86 1.15 -23.76 0.70
N ASP A 87 2.14 -23.24 1.43
CA ASP A 87 2.30 -23.43 2.88
C ASP A 87 1.31 -22.61 3.73
N GLY A 88 0.41 -21.86 3.10
CA GLY A 88 -0.58 -21.00 3.74
C GLY A 88 -0.05 -19.62 4.13
N SER A 89 1.23 -19.32 3.88
CA SER A 89 1.81 -18.02 4.14
C SER A 89 1.29 -16.97 3.16
N ILE A 90 1.04 -15.76 3.69
CA ILE A 90 0.53 -14.62 2.92
C ILE A 90 1.46 -13.46 3.14
N ARG A 91 1.94 -12.87 2.03
CA ARG A 91 2.96 -11.83 2.08
C ARG A 91 2.57 -10.70 1.13
N PRO A 92 2.32 -9.48 1.63
CA PRO A 92 2.36 -8.32 0.75
C PRO A 92 3.80 -8.14 0.24
N VAL A 93 3.93 -7.78 -1.03
CA VAL A 93 5.21 -7.61 -1.72
C VAL A 93 5.15 -6.32 -2.53
N GLU A 94 6.16 -5.47 -2.35
CA GLU A 94 6.33 -4.23 -3.11
C GLU A 94 7.55 -4.37 -4.03
N TYR A 95 7.31 -4.47 -5.35
CA TYR A 95 8.38 -4.63 -6.32
C TYR A 95 8.98 -3.27 -6.71
N LYS A 96 10.27 -3.06 -6.40
CA LYS A 96 11.03 -1.87 -6.81
C LYS A 96 11.95 -2.18 -7.97
N ARG A 97 11.96 -1.32 -8.99
CA ARG A 97 12.99 -1.38 -10.05
C ARG A 97 14.24 -0.60 -9.61
N GLY A 98 15.40 -1.24 -9.72
CA GLY A 98 16.71 -0.64 -9.41
C GLY A 98 17.23 -0.97 -8.01
N THR A 99 18.42 -0.46 -7.68
CA THR A 99 19.04 -0.67 -6.36
C THR A 99 18.18 -0.05 -5.27
N ARG A 100 17.78 -0.85 -4.27
CA ARG A 100 17.02 -0.38 -3.11
C ARG A 100 17.84 0.69 -2.37
N ALA A 101 17.43 1.94 -2.48
CA ALA A 101 17.86 2.95 -1.53
C ALA A 101 17.21 2.60 -0.16
N PRO A 102 17.94 2.69 0.96
CA PRO A 102 17.37 2.45 2.28
C PRO A 102 16.40 3.59 2.63
N LYS A 103 15.15 3.44 2.23
CA LYS A 103 14.04 4.33 2.60
C LYS A 103 13.20 3.64 3.67
N ARG A 104 13.36 4.08 4.92
CA ARG A 104 12.64 3.52 6.07
C ARG A 104 11.13 3.74 6.02
N HIS A 105 10.66 4.69 5.21
CA HIS A 105 9.25 5.07 5.13
C HIS A 105 8.43 4.00 4.40
N ASP A 106 8.94 3.51 3.28
CA ASP A 106 8.31 2.47 2.47
C ASP A 106 8.22 1.14 3.26
N ASP A 107 9.19 0.89 4.16
CA ASP A 107 9.17 -0.26 5.06
C ASP A 107 7.98 -0.18 6.05
N LEU A 108 7.62 1.03 6.50
CA LEU A 108 6.47 1.22 7.40
C LEU A 108 5.15 0.92 6.68
N GLN A 109 5.03 1.30 5.41
CA GLN A 109 3.87 0.95 4.59
C GLN A 109 3.77 -0.56 4.43
N LEU A 110 4.85 -1.25 4.05
CA LEU A 110 4.83 -2.71 3.90
C LEU A 110 4.50 -3.44 5.22
N CYS A 111 5.01 -2.94 6.35
CA CYS A 111 4.63 -3.45 7.67
C CYS A 111 3.13 -3.25 7.96
N ALA A 112 2.58 -2.07 7.67
CA ALA A 112 1.16 -1.79 7.85
C ALA A 112 0.27 -2.71 6.97
N GLN A 113 0.69 -2.95 5.72
CA GLN A 113 0.03 -3.92 4.83
C GLN A 113 0.03 -5.33 5.45
N ALA A 114 1.16 -5.78 6.01
CA ALA A 114 1.28 -7.12 6.60
C ALA A 114 0.46 -7.30 7.90
N LEU A 115 0.12 -6.20 8.57
CA LEU A 115 -0.74 -6.19 9.76
C LEU A 115 -2.23 -6.22 9.41
N CYS A 116 -2.61 -5.96 8.16
CA CYS A 116 -3.99 -6.06 7.72
C CYS A 116 -4.41 -7.52 7.58
N ARG A 117 -5.52 -7.88 8.24
CA ARG A 117 -6.05 -9.25 8.32
C ARG A 117 -7.46 -9.39 7.76
N GLY A 118 -8.18 -8.28 7.58
CA GLY A 118 -9.47 -8.25 6.92
C GLY A 118 -9.29 -8.54 5.45
N ARG A 119 -9.90 -9.63 4.98
CA ARG A 119 -10.07 -9.96 3.57
C ARG A 119 -11.54 -9.96 3.25
#